data_AF-A0A2M6ZHZ8-F1
#
_entry.id   AF-A0A2M6ZHZ8-F1
#
_cell.length_a   1.000
_cell.length_b   1.000
_cell.length_c   1.000
_cell.angle_alpha   90.00
_cell.angle_beta   90.00
_cell.angle_gamma   90.00
#
_symmetry.space_group_name_H-M   'P 1'
#
loop_
_entity.id
_entity.type
_entity.pdbx_description
1 polymer ?
#
loop_
_entity_poly.entity_id
_entity_poly.type
_entity_poly.pdbx_seq_one_letter_code
_entity_poly.pdbx_strand_id
1 'polypeptide(L)'
;MAEEWKGNLEKIDDYRWRIPKEGGMNVPGLVYADERLLVDIKKEQSLNQVKNVAHLPGINKYSLAMPDIHWGYGFAIGGVAATDVEKGVIAPGGIGYDINCGVRLLRTDLKYDDIKDKIRQLVDALFYTIPSGVGSKGSIHLSYDEAEKVMVKGARWAVEKGYGWKEDLEFTEEGGAMSGANPGKVSHRAIERGLRQLGTLGAGNHFLEIQLIEEIYEPEVAEIFGLEKGQITVMIHTGSRGFGYQVCDDSLITMQRAVNKYGISIPDRQLACAPINSQEGQDYFQAMAAAANYAWANRQCIMHWTREAFEKILGKSAESLGMRLVYDVAHNIAKFEEHLIEGNKVKVCVHRKGA
;
A
#
# COMPACT_ATOMS: atom_id res chain seq x y z
N MET A 1 13.45 -23.03 12.62
CA MET A 1 12.03 -23.11 13.02
C MET A 1 11.70 -21.78 13.67
N ALA A 2 10.69 -21.06 13.19
CA ALA A 2 10.24 -19.85 13.86
C ALA A 2 9.80 -20.24 15.28
N GLU A 3 10.22 -19.47 16.29
CA GLU A 3 9.79 -19.74 17.66
C GLU A 3 8.30 -19.42 17.80
N GLU A 4 7.53 -20.41 18.27
CA GLU A 4 6.13 -20.28 18.63
C GLU A 4 5.91 -19.18 19.67
N TRP A 5 4.77 -18.49 19.62
CA TRP A 5 4.42 -17.45 20.57
C TRP A 5 4.26 -18.02 22.00
N LYS A 6 5.06 -17.46 22.93
CA LYS A 6 5.05 -17.84 24.36
C LYS A 6 4.49 -16.76 25.30
N GLY A 7 4.09 -15.62 24.76
CA GLY A 7 3.59 -14.49 25.55
C GLY A 7 2.13 -14.65 25.98
N ASN A 8 1.68 -13.77 26.88
CA ASN A 8 0.29 -13.75 27.29
C ASN A 8 -0.60 -13.13 26.19
N LEU A 9 -1.79 -13.69 26.00
CA LEU A 9 -2.79 -13.17 25.08
C LEU A 9 -4.17 -13.28 25.72
N GLU A 10 -4.80 -12.14 25.98
CA GLU A 10 -6.06 -12.03 26.70
C GLU A 10 -7.21 -11.90 25.70
N LYS A 11 -8.17 -12.83 25.73
CA LYS A 11 -9.39 -12.73 24.92
C LYS A 11 -10.23 -11.54 25.39
N ILE A 12 -10.54 -10.60 24.50
CA ILE A 12 -11.49 -9.51 24.76
C ILE A 12 -12.89 -9.95 24.33
N ASP A 13 -13.00 -10.48 23.11
CA ASP A 13 -14.21 -11.10 22.56
C ASP A 13 -13.82 -12.12 21.47
N ASP A 14 -14.78 -12.58 20.66
CA ASP A 14 -14.58 -13.64 19.68
C ASP A 14 -13.62 -13.27 18.53
N TYR A 15 -13.34 -11.99 18.32
CA TYR A 15 -12.50 -11.52 17.22
C TYR A 15 -11.34 -10.63 17.69
N ARG A 16 -11.21 -10.36 18.99
CA ARG A 16 -10.21 -9.43 19.53
C ARG A 16 -9.42 -10.04 20.68
N TRP A 17 -8.11 -9.93 20.56
CA TRP A 17 -7.14 -10.47 21.52
C TRP A 17 -6.12 -9.40 21.90
N ARG A 18 -5.91 -9.21 23.20
CA ARG A 18 -4.99 -8.21 23.75
C ARG A 18 -3.66 -8.84 24.12
N ILE A 19 -2.57 -8.28 23.63
CA ILE A 19 -1.24 -8.50 24.20
C ILE A 19 -1.08 -7.45 25.32
N PRO A 20 -1.09 -7.86 26.60
CA PRO A 20 -1.02 -6.91 27.71
C PRO A 20 0.29 -6.12 27.66
N LYS A 21 0.23 -4.87 28.11
CA LYS A 21 1.41 -4.00 28.20
C LYS A 21 2.38 -4.57 29.22
N GLU A 22 3.59 -4.90 28.80
CA GLU A 22 4.66 -5.42 29.66
C GLU A 22 6.03 -4.88 29.26
N GLY A 23 6.99 -4.88 30.19
CA GLY A 23 8.35 -4.40 29.93
C GLY A 23 8.37 -2.94 29.49
N GLY A 24 9.05 -2.66 28.36
CA GLY A 24 9.23 -1.31 27.80
C GLY A 24 8.12 -0.87 26.85
N MET A 25 7.03 -1.61 26.71
CA MET A 25 5.91 -1.22 25.86
C MET A 25 5.32 0.11 26.34
N ASN A 26 4.94 0.99 25.43
CA ASN A 26 4.22 2.23 25.72
C ASN A 26 2.71 2.01 25.78
N VAL A 27 2.20 1.10 24.94
CA VAL A 27 0.78 0.72 24.80
C VAL A 27 0.64 -0.81 24.75
N PRO A 28 -0.54 -1.40 24.99
CA PRO A 28 -0.79 -2.81 24.69
C PRO A 28 -0.82 -3.10 23.17
N GLY A 29 -0.77 -4.38 22.79
CA GLY A 29 -1.09 -4.84 21.43
C GLY A 29 -2.56 -5.27 21.32
N LEU A 30 -3.16 -5.13 20.14
CA LEU A 30 -4.51 -5.62 19.84
C LEU A 30 -4.51 -6.36 18.51
N VAL A 31 -4.89 -7.63 18.55
CA VAL A 31 -4.91 -8.55 17.41
C VAL A 31 -6.36 -8.87 17.07
N TYR A 32 -6.73 -8.66 15.81
CA TYR A 32 -8.02 -9.06 15.27
C TYR A 32 -7.89 -10.44 14.65
N ALA A 33 -8.53 -11.46 15.22
CA ALA A 33 -8.51 -12.82 14.71
C ALA A 33 -9.61 -13.64 15.37
N ASP A 34 -10.21 -14.57 14.64
CA ASP A 34 -11.02 -15.63 15.27
C ASP A 34 -10.09 -16.70 15.90
N GLU A 35 -10.68 -17.64 16.63
CA GLU A 35 -9.91 -18.71 17.29
C GLU A 35 -9.17 -19.62 16.29
N ARG A 36 -9.65 -19.74 15.05
CA ARG A 36 -9.06 -20.61 14.03
C ARG A 36 -7.78 -19.98 13.47
N LEU A 37 -7.85 -18.73 13.04
CA LEU A 37 -6.71 -17.96 12.55
C LEU A 37 -5.63 -17.83 13.63
N LEU A 38 -6.05 -17.67 14.89
CA LEU A 38 -5.11 -17.51 15.99
C LEU A 38 -4.19 -18.73 16.19
N VAL A 39 -4.65 -19.94 15.86
CA VAL A 39 -3.81 -21.16 15.92
C VAL A 39 -2.62 -21.03 14.99
N ASP A 40 -2.80 -20.49 13.79
CA ASP A 40 -1.72 -20.32 12.82
C ASP A 40 -0.86 -19.10 13.13
N ILE A 41 -1.46 -17.98 13.53
CA ILE A 41 -0.74 -16.77 13.93
C ILE A 41 0.26 -17.06 15.07
N LYS A 42 -0.10 -17.90 16.04
CA LYS A 42 0.78 -18.28 17.16
C LYS A 42 2.01 -19.09 16.75
N LYS A 43 2.02 -19.71 15.55
CA LYS A 43 3.17 -20.49 15.06
C LYS A 43 4.28 -19.61 14.48
N GLU A 44 3.99 -18.33 14.28
CA GLU A 44 4.94 -17.35 13.76
C GLU A 44 5.42 -16.35 14.82
N GLN A 45 6.41 -15.53 14.45
CA GLN A 45 6.91 -14.44 15.30
C GLN A 45 6.14 -13.13 15.13
N SER A 46 5.04 -13.11 14.36
CA SER A 46 4.31 -11.89 14.03
C SER A 46 3.74 -11.20 15.28
N LEU A 47 3.28 -11.96 16.28
CA LEU A 47 2.83 -11.42 17.57
C LEU A 47 3.97 -10.75 18.37
N ASN A 48 5.21 -11.23 18.25
CA ASN A 48 6.37 -10.54 18.83
C ASN A 48 6.60 -9.18 18.16
N GLN A 49 6.32 -9.07 16.85
CA GLN A 49 6.44 -7.79 16.15
C GLN A 49 5.38 -6.79 16.60
N VAL A 50 4.14 -7.24 16.86
CA VAL A 50 3.10 -6.40 17.49
C VAL A 50 3.58 -5.88 18.85
N LYS A 51 4.14 -6.75 19.68
CA LYS A 51 4.75 -6.36 20.95
C LYS A 51 5.91 -5.36 20.78
N ASN A 52 6.77 -5.58 19.79
CA ASN A 52 7.92 -4.72 19.51
C ASN A 52 7.47 -3.32 19.07
N VAL A 53 6.51 -3.23 18.15
CA VAL A 53 5.95 -1.95 17.66
C VAL A 53 5.33 -1.13 18.79
N ALA A 54 4.77 -1.79 19.80
CA ALA A 54 4.23 -1.12 20.97
C ALA A 54 5.26 -0.36 21.83
N HIS A 55 6.57 -0.49 21.55
CA HIS A 55 7.65 0.28 22.20
C HIS A 55 7.95 1.61 21.50
N LEU A 56 7.36 1.89 20.33
CA LEU A 56 7.68 3.10 19.58
C LEU A 56 7.27 4.37 20.36
N PRO A 57 8.13 5.41 20.38
CA PRO A 57 7.77 6.69 21.01
C PRO A 57 6.52 7.30 20.40
N GLY A 58 5.65 7.85 21.25
CA GLY A 58 4.44 8.54 20.84
C GLY A 58 3.36 7.65 20.22
N ILE A 59 3.49 6.32 20.23
CA ILE A 59 2.42 5.42 19.78
C ILE A 59 1.17 5.57 20.66
N ASN A 60 0.00 5.58 20.05
CA ASN A 60 -1.28 5.80 20.70
C ASN A 60 -2.16 4.54 20.72
N LYS A 61 -2.90 4.37 21.82
CA LYS A 61 -3.89 3.30 22.10
C LYS A 61 -3.34 1.86 22.04
N TYR A 62 -2.96 1.38 20.87
CA TYR A 62 -2.53 0.00 20.62
C TYR A 62 -1.53 -0.09 19.46
N SER A 63 -0.67 -1.10 19.48
CA SER A 63 -0.13 -1.66 18.23
C SER A 63 -1.15 -2.66 17.67
N LEU A 64 -1.66 -2.42 16.48
CA LEU A 64 -2.75 -3.19 15.88
C LEU A 64 -2.22 -4.25 14.91
N ALA A 65 -2.90 -5.39 14.87
CA ALA A 65 -2.69 -6.46 13.91
C ALA A 65 -4.01 -6.94 13.31
N MET A 66 -4.11 -6.91 11.99
CA MET A 66 -5.24 -7.38 11.21
C MET A 66 -5.28 -8.91 11.12
N PRO A 67 -6.42 -9.51 10.71
CA PRO A 67 -6.57 -10.98 10.67
C PRO A 67 -5.61 -11.73 9.75
N ASP A 68 -5.03 -11.05 8.78
CA ASP A 68 -4.04 -11.56 7.82
C ASP A 68 -2.59 -11.34 8.28
N ILE A 69 -2.39 -11.05 9.57
CA ILE A 69 -1.07 -10.83 10.16
C ILE A 69 -0.09 -11.98 9.91
N HIS A 70 1.10 -11.65 9.43
CA HIS A 70 2.22 -12.58 9.28
C HIS A 70 3.57 -11.86 9.41
N TRP A 71 4.64 -12.64 9.52
CA TRP A 71 5.99 -12.11 9.76
C TRP A 71 6.43 -11.11 8.67
N GLY A 72 6.93 -9.95 9.10
CA GLY A 72 7.46 -8.90 8.23
C GLY A 72 8.83 -8.37 8.66
N TYR A 73 9.27 -7.25 8.07
CA TYR A 73 10.48 -6.52 8.50
C TYR A 73 10.14 -5.47 9.58
N GLY A 74 10.56 -5.70 10.82
CA GLY A 74 10.30 -4.83 11.97
C GLY A 74 8.84 -4.86 12.42
N PHE A 75 7.95 -4.30 11.62
CA PHE A 75 6.51 -4.48 11.76
C PHE A 75 6.07 -5.75 11.05
N ALA A 76 5.07 -6.43 11.61
CA ALA A 76 4.34 -7.47 10.90
C ALA A 76 3.60 -6.88 9.69
N ILE A 77 3.39 -7.69 8.66
CA ILE A 77 2.40 -7.38 7.62
C ILE A 77 1.01 -7.60 8.25
N GLY A 78 0.00 -6.83 7.84
CA GLY A 78 -1.27 -6.68 8.57
C GLY A 78 -1.14 -5.73 9.78
N GLY A 79 -0.06 -4.95 9.87
CA GLY A 79 0.22 -4.10 11.03
C GLY A 79 -0.27 -2.67 10.86
N VAL A 80 -0.84 -2.09 11.92
CA VAL A 80 -1.16 -0.65 11.99
C VAL A 80 -0.64 -0.04 13.29
N ALA A 81 0.01 1.13 13.20
CA ALA A 81 0.40 1.92 14.36
C ALA A 81 0.26 3.41 14.10
N ALA A 82 -0.36 4.13 15.03
CA ALA A 82 -0.51 5.57 14.98
C ALA A 82 0.40 6.23 16.02
N THR A 83 1.36 7.05 15.58
CA THR A 83 2.26 7.80 16.46
C THR A 83 1.93 9.28 16.41
N ASP A 84 1.92 9.96 17.55
CA ASP A 84 1.70 11.41 17.65
C ASP A 84 2.65 12.20 16.75
N VAL A 85 2.15 13.22 16.02
CA VAL A 85 2.99 13.98 15.07
C VAL A 85 4.10 14.77 15.75
N GLU A 86 3.87 15.29 16.96
CA GLU A 86 4.83 16.15 17.66
C GLU A 86 5.88 15.34 18.41
N LYS A 87 5.47 14.22 19.00
CA LYS A 87 6.30 13.42 19.92
C LYS A 87 6.66 12.03 19.40
N GLY A 88 6.05 11.63 18.29
CA GLY A 88 6.17 10.29 17.73
C GLY A 88 7.26 10.16 16.67
N VAL A 89 7.31 8.97 16.09
CA VAL A 89 8.35 8.56 15.15
C VAL A 89 7.74 8.08 13.84
N ILE A 90 8.49 8.21 12.75
CA ILE A 90 8.19 7.56 11.48
C ILE A 90 9.18 6.41 11.25
N ALA A 91 8.68 5.25 10.85
CA ALA A 91 9.47 4.03 10.70
C ALA A 91 9.24 3.39 9.31
N PRO A 92 10.27 3.32 8.43
CA PRO A 92 10.12 2.69 7.11
C PRO A 92 9.66 1.23 7.17
N GLY A 93 10.11 0.49 8.19
CA GLY A 93 9.69 -0.89 8.42
C GLY A 93 8.18 -1.04 8.69
N GLY A 94 7.51 0.01 9.17
CA GLY A 94 6.06 0.06 9.40
C GLY A 94 5.22 0.45 8.20
N ILE A 95 5.87 0.78 7.07
CA ILE A 95 5.23 1.06 5.78
C ILE A 95 5.54 -0.07 4.81
N GLY A 96 6.76 -0.61 4.86
CA GLY A 96 7.21 -1.70 3.99
C GLY A 96 8.12 -1.23 2.85
N TYR A 97 8.74 -2.19 2.18
CA TYR A 97 9.65 -1.92 1.06
C TYR A 97 8.91 -1.44 -0.19
N ASP A 98 7.80 -2.09 -0.54
CA ASP A 98 6.98 -1.64 -1.68
C ASP A 98 6.00 -0.56 -1.21
N ILE A 99 6.51 0.67 -1.12
CA ILE A 99 5.76 1.86 -0.73
C ILE A 99 4.60 2.06 -1.71
N ASN A 100 3.40 2.26 -1.17
CA ASN A 100 2.14 2.33 -1.90
C ASN A 100 1.96 1.14 -2.85
N CYS A 101 2.39 -0.06 -2.45
CA CYS A 101 1.69 -1.26 -2.92
C CYS A 101 0.20 -1.07 -2.58
N GLY A 102 -0.66 -1.40 -3.53
CA GLY A 102 -2.07 -1.08 -3.44
C GLY A 102 -2.88 -1.72 -4.54
N VAL A 103 -4.19 -1.58 -4.42
CA VAL A 103 -5.16 -2.23 -5.29
C VAL A 103 -6.02 -1.17 -5.95
N ARG A 104 -6.28 -1.39 -7.24
CA ARG A 104 -7.23 -0.63 -8.03
C ARG A 104 -8.30 -1.55 -8.57
N LEU A 105 -9.57 -1.20 -8.42
CA LEU A 105 -10.69 -1.95 -8.96
C LEU A 105 -11.42 -1.16 -10.05
N LEU A 106 -11.51 -1.74 -11.24
CA LEU A 106 -12.33 -1.23 -12.33
C LEU A 106 -13.62 -2.03 -12.42
N ARG A 107 -14.75 -1.34 -12.54
CA ARG A 107 -16.02 -1.95 -12.98
C ARG A 107 -16.14 -1.90 -14.49
N THR A 108 -17.02 -2.72 -15.04
CA THR A 108 -17.44 -2.69 -16.45
C THR A 108 -18.96 -2.84 -16.52
N ASP A 109 -19.58 -2.57 -17.66
CA ASP A 109 -21.00 -2.89 -17.92
C ASP A 109 -21.17 -4.32 -18.46
N LEU A 110 -20.10 -5.11 -18.49
CA LEU A 110 -20.08 -6.46 -19.03
C LEU A 110 -20.54 -7.48 -17.99
N LYS A 111 -21.20 -8.52 -18.48
CA LYS A 111 -21.50 -9.75 -17.77
C LYS A 111 -20.60 -10.89 -18.25
N TYR A 112 -20.60 -12.00 -17.52
CA TYR A 112 -19.84 -13.20 -17.90
C TYR A 112 -20.11 -13.64 -19.34
N ASP A 113 -21.37 -13.65 -19.76
CA ASP A 113 -21.76 -14.09 -21.11
C ASP A 113 -21.23 -13.18 -22.22
N ASP A 114 -20.90 -11.92 -21.95
CA ASP A 114 -20.34 -11.00 -22.93
C ASP A 114 -18.88 -11.31 -23.28
N ILE A 115 -18.16 -11.98 -22.36
CA ILE A 115 -16.72 -12.23 -22.50
C ILE A 115 -16.32 -13.69 -22.48
N LYS A 116 -17.19 -14.64 -22.10
CA LYS A 116 -16.83 -16.06 -21.87
C LYS A 116 -16.02 -16.71 -22.99
N ASP A 117 -16.33 -16.42 -24.25
CA ASP A 117 -15.65 -16.98 -25.42
C ASP A 117 -14.36 -16.21 -25.79
N LYS A 118 -14.11 -15.07 -25.13
CA LYS A 118 -12.98 -14.16 -25.36
C LYS A 118 -12.03 -14.04 -24.17
N ILE A 119 -12.30 -14.67 -23.03
CA ILE A 119 -11.47 -14.57 -21.81
C ILE A 119 -9.99 -14.83 -22.13
N ARG A 120 -9.68 -15.90 -22.86
CA ARG A 120 -8.28 -16.21 -23.23
C ARG A 120 -7.64 -15.09 -24.04
N GLN A 121 -8.37 -14.54 -25.01
CA GLN A 121 -7.87 -13.45 -25.86
C GLN A 121 -7.66 -12.16 -25.06
N LEU A 122 -8.54 -11.87 -24.10
CA LEU A 122 -8.40 -10.73 -23.18
C LEU A 122 -7.16 -10.91 -22.29
N VAL A 123 -7.00 -12.06 -21.66
CA VAL A 123 -5.84 -12.36 -20.80
C VAL A 123 -4.54 -12.28 -21.60
N ASP A 124 -4.49 -12.88 -22.81
CA ASP A 124 -3.33 -12.79 -23.69
C ASP A 124 -3.03 -11.32 -24.06
N ALA A 125 -4.05 -10.54 -24.44
CA ALA A 125 -3.90 -9.12 -24.78
C ALA A 125 -3.40 -8.28 -23.61
N LEU A 126 -3.90 -8.52 -22.39
CA LEU A 126 -3.44 -7.86 -21.18
C LEU A 126 -1.98 -8.22 -20.90
N PHE A 127 -1.61 -9.50 -21.00
CA PHE A 127 -0.24 -9.96 -20.78
C PHE A 127 0.76 -9.36 -21.78
N TYR A 128 0.37 -9.24 -23.06
CA TYR A 128 1.22 -8.62 -24.07
C TYR A 128 1.35 -7.10 -23.91
N THR A 129 0.28 -6.43 -23.46
CA THR A 129 0.27 -4.96 -23.34
C THR A 129 0.93 -4.48 -22.05
N ILE A 130 0.84 -5.26 -20.96
CA ILE A 130 1.26 -4.84 -19.63
C ILE A 130 2.45 -5.70 -19.17
N PRO A 131 3.69 -5.15 -19.18
CA PRO A 131 4.86 -5.92 -18.80
C PRO A 131 4.81 -6.38 -17.34
N SER A 132 5.12 -7.66 -17.12
CA SER A 132 5.21 -8.30 -15.81
C SER A 132 6.52 -9.08 -15.67
N GLY A 133 6.91 -9.43 -14.44
CA GLY A 133 8.14 -10.14 -14.12
C GLY A 133 9.23 -9.28 -13.45
N VAL A 134 10.23 -9.97 -12.88
CA VAL A 134 11.37 -9.34 -12.20
C VAL A 134 12.26 -8.65 -13.23
N GLY A 135 12.50 -7.35 -13.07
CA GLY A 135 13.38 -6.58 -13.95
C GLY A 135 12.76 -6.19 -15.30
N SER A 136 11.49 -6.54 -15.53
CA SER A 136 10.73 -6.13 -16.71
C SER A 136 10.66 -4.60 -16.82
N LYS A 137 10.71 -4.12 -18.06
CA LYS A 137 10.74 -2.70 -18.38
C LYS A 137 9.44 -2.30 -19.07
N GLY A 138 8.92 -1.13 -18.72
CA GLY A 138 7.74 -0.53 -19.32
C GLY A 138 8.03 0.01 -20.73
N SER A 139 6.97 0.26 -21.50
CA SER A 139 7.07 1.03 -22.75
C SER A 139 7.44 2.50 -22.50
N ILE A 140 7.11 3.01 -21.31
CA ILE A 140 7.44 4.37 -20.87
C ILE A 140 8.92 4.45 -20.48
N HIS A 141 9.64 5.34 -21.15
CA HIS A 141 11.03 5.67 -20.85
C HIS A 141 11.12 7.09 -20.32
N LEU A 142 11.28 7.24 -19.00
CA LEU A 142 11.37 8.55 -18.37
C LEU A 142 12.79 9.13 -18.51
N SER A 143 12.89 10.43 -18.79
CA SER A 143 14.07 11.21 -18.43
C SER A 143 14.07 11.49 -16.92
N TYR A 144 15.19 11.97 -16.38
CA TYR A 144 15.24 12.42 -14.99
C TYR A 144 14.20 13.51 -14.70
N ASP A 145 14.13 14.55 -15.53
CA ASP A 145 13.16 15.64 -15.36
C ASP A 145 11.70 15.16 -15.39
N GLU A 146 11.37 14.16 -16.22
CA GLU A 146 10.03 13.58 -16.22
C GLU A 146 9.78 12.69 -15.00
N ALA A 147 10.79 11.97 -14.51
CA ALA A 147 10.67 11.22 -13.27
C ALA A 147 10.40 12.15 -12.07
N GLU A 148 11.00 13.33 -12.02
CA GLU A 148 10.68 14.35 -11.00
C GLU A 148 9.22 14.79 -11.06
N LYS A 149 8.67 14.98 -12.27
CA LYS A 149 7.25 15.31 -12.44
C LYS A 149 6.36 14.17 -11.97
N VAL A 150 6.71 12.91 -12.27
CA VAL A 150 5.99 11.73 -11.76
C VAL A 150 5.99 11.70 -10.23
N MET A 151 7.15 11.92 -9.61
CA MET A 151 7.30 11.94 -8.15
C MET A 151 6.43 13.00 -7.47
N VAL A 152 6.19 14.14 -8.12
CA VAL A 152 5.38 15.23 -7.54
C VAL A 152 3.90 15.11 -7.89
N LYS A 153 3.57 14.77 -9.14
CA LYS A 153 2.19 14.79 -9.65
C LYS A 153 1.47 13.46 -9.58
N GLY A 154 2.17 12.34 -9.39
CA GLY A 154 1.60 11.00 -9.31
C GLY A 154 0.66 10.66 -10.47
N ALA A 155 -0.53 10.12 -10.19
CA ALA A 155 -1.51 9.79 -11.24
C ALA A 155 -1.91 10.98 -12.11
N ARG A 156 -1.86 12.21 -11.61
CA ARG A 156 -2.14 13.42 -12.39
C ARG A 156 -1.17 13.58 -13.56
N TRP A 157 0.11 13.23 -13.38
CA TRP A 157 1.07 13.21 -14.48
C TRP A 157 0.63 12.25 -15.58
N ALA A 158 0.19 11.05 -15.19
CA ALA A 158 -0.23 10.03 -16.13
C ALA A 158 -1.44 10.51 -16.95
N VAL A 159 -2.45 11.08 -16.29
CA VAL A 159 -3.62 11.68 -16.97
C VAL A 159 -3.22 12.84 -17.89
N GLU A 160 -2.33 13.75 -17.46
CA GLU A 160 -1.81 14.85 -18.30
C GLU A 160 -1.05 14.35 -19.55
N LYS A 161 -0.48 13.14 -19.49
CA LYS A 161 0.19 12.48 -20.61
C LYS A 161 -0.74 11.60 -21.47
N GLY A 162 -2.04 11.59 -21.16
CA GLY A 162 -3.06 10.83 -21.90
C GLY A 162 -3.36 9.43 -21.35
N TYR A 163 -2.77 9.04 -20.22
CA TYR A 163 -3.04 7.75 -19.59
C TYR A 163 -4.27 7.83 -18.68
N GLY A 164 -5.43 7.57 -19.27
CA GLY A 164 -6.72 7.52 -18.58
C GLY A 164 -7.46 8.85 -18.59
N TRP A 165 -8.36 9.04 -17.64
CA TRP A 165 -9.35 10.11 -17.64
C TRP A 165 -9.23 10.98 -16.39
N LYS A 166 -9.71 12.22 -16.47
CA LYS A 166 -9.65 13.17 -15.36
C LYS A 166 -10.42 12.69 -14.12
N GLU A 167 -11.58 12.09 -14.32
CA GLU A 167 -12.42 11.51 -13.27
C GLU A 167 -11.72 10.38 -12.48
N ASP A 168 -10.74 9.69 -13.08
CA ASP A 168 -10.00 8.62 -12.39
C ASP A 168 -9.28 9.16 -11.14
N LEU A 169 -8.90 10.44 -11.16
CA LEU A 169 -8.23 11.06 -10.01
C LEU A 169 -9.19 11.22 -8.82
N GLU A 170 -10.49 11.40 -9.04
CA GLU A 170 -11.47 11.62 -7.96
C GLU A 170 -11.72 10.33 -7.15
N PHE A 171 -11.56 9.17 -7.79
CA PHE A 171 -11.71 7.85 -7.18
C PHE A 171 -10.37 7.20 -6.81
N THR A 172 -9.27 7.97 -6.83
CA THR A 172 -7.96 7.51 -6.34
C THR A 172 -7.70 8.13 -4.99
N GLU A 173 -7.31 7.32 -4.00
CA GLU A 173 -6.88 7.81 -2.69
C GLU A 173 -5.82 8.94 -2.85
N GLU A 174 -5.94 10.02 -2.05
CA GLU A 174 -5.12 11.26 -2.18
C GLU A 174 -5.22 11.96 -3.55
N GLY A 175 -6.26 11.68 -4.34
CA GLY A 175 -6.30 12.14 -5.74
C GLY A 175 -5.19 11.56 -6.61
N GLY A 176 -4.56 10.47 -6.15
CA GLY A 176 -3.38 9.84 -6.76
C GLY A 176 -2.08 10.61 -6.62
N ALA A 177 -2.00 11.60 -5.71
CA ALA A 177 -0.78 12.34 -5.44
C ALA A 177 -0.74 12.91 -4.02
N MET A 178 0.07 12.30 -3.14
CA MET A 178 0.39 12.84 -1.83
C MET A 178 1.18 14.15 -1.94
N SER A 179 0.74 15.13 -1.16
CA SER A 179 1.46 16.40 -0.98
C SER A 179 2.78 16.19 -0.22
N GLY A 180 3.73 17.12 -0.42
CA GLY A 180 5.02 17.09 0.27
C GLY A 180 6.09 16.19 -0.36
N ALA A 181 5.78 15.50 -1.46
CA ALA A 181 6.79 14.76 -2.22
C ALA A 181 7.93 15.67 -2.67
N ASN A 182 9.17 15.25 -2.43
CA ASN A 182 10.37 16.00 -2.79
C ASN A 182 11.39 15.11 -3.52
N PRO A 183 11.54 15.25 -4.85
CA PRO A 183 12.54 14.50 -5.62
C PRO A 183 13.97 14.65 -5.10
N GLY A 184 14.31 15.80 -4.49
CA GLY A 184 15.64 16.04 -3.91
C GLY A 184 15.96 15.18 -2.68
N LYS A 185 14.98 14.46 -2.13
CA LYS A 185 15.16 13.48 -1.03
C LYS A 185 15.21 12.04 -1.50
N VAL A 186 15.05 11.81 -2.81
CA VAL A 186 15.14 10.49 -3.43
C VAL A 186 16.56 10.29 -3.97
N SER A 187 17.15 9.13 -3.71
CA SER A 187 18.50 8.85 -4.20
C SER A 187 18.53 8.66 -5.71
N HIS A 188 19.67 8.98 -6.33
CA HIS A 188 19.91 8.70 -7.75
C HIS A 188 19.64 7.24 -8.11
N ARG A 189 20.05 6.31 -7.23
CA ARG A 189 19.85 4.87 -7.42
C ARG A 189 18.36 4.49 -7.44
N ALA A 190 17.55 5.09 -6.59
CA ALA A 190 16.10 4.86 -6.59
C ALA A 190 15.49 5.36 -7.91
N ILE A 191 15.86 6.56 -8.36
CA ILE A 191 15.40 7.12 -9.64
C ILE A 191 15.80 6.20 -10.80
N GLU A 192 17.07 5.79 -10.91
CA GLU A 192 17.56 4.89 -11.96
C GLU A 192 16.75 3.59 -12.06
N ARG A 193 16.41 2.99 -10.90
CA ARG A 193 15.55 1.78 -10.86
C ARG A 193 14.14 2.06 -11.36
N GLY A 194 13.60 3.26 -11.09
CA GLY A 194 12.27 3.68 -11.52
C GLY A 194 12.16 4.12 -12.98
N LEU A 195 13.24 4.61 -13.61
CA LEU A 195 13.18 5.23 -14.95
C LEU A 195 12.58 4.32 -16.04
N ARG A 196 12.71 3.00 -15.87
CA ARG A 196 12.25 2.00 -16.85
C ARG A 196 11.16 1.07 -16.31
N GLN A 197 10.67 1.27 -15.09
CA GLN A 197 9.70 0.37 -14.46
C GLN A 197 8.28 0.94 -14.38
N LEU A 198 8.09 2.20 -14.82
CA LEU A 198 6.78 2.83 -14.80
C LEU A 198 5.89 2.16 -15.85
N GLY A 199 4.66 1.82 -15.47
CA GLY A 199 3.76 1.04 -16.28
C GLY A 199 4.11 -0.44 -16.31
N THR A 200 4.50 -1.03 -15.18
CA THR A 200 4.75 -2.48 -15.09
C THR A 200 4.10 -3.07 -13.84
N LEU A 201 3.61 -4.31 -13.94
CA LEU A 201 3.05 -5.02 -12.79
C LEU A 201 4.13 -5.41 -11.80
N GLY A 202 5.20 -6.03 -12.29
CA GLY A 202 6.22 -6.62 -11.46
C GLY A 202 6.04 -8.11 -11.16
N ALA A 203 6.45 -8.50 -9.96
CA ALA A 203 6.50 -9.88 -9.51
C ALA A 203 6.08 -9.94 -8.03
N GLY A 204 6.09 -11.13 -7.44
CA GLY A 204 5.58 -11.36 -6.08
C GLY A 204 4.08 -11.57 -6.11
N ASN A 205 3.36 -10.92 -5.21
CA ASN A 205 1.89 -10.95 -5.15
C ASN A 205 1.22 -9.94 -6.10
N HIS A 206 1.95 -9.37 -7.06
CA HIS A 206 1.38 -8.41 -8.01
C HIS A 206 0.71 -9.12 -9.18
N PHE A 207 -0.49 -8.67 -9.51
CA PHE A 207 -1.31 -9.27 -10.56
C PHE A 207 -2.25 -8.27 -11.22
N LEU A 208 -2.82 -8.69 -12.34
CA LEU A 208 -4.00 -8.10 -12.93
C LEU A 208 -4.98 -9.23 -13.21
N GLU A 209 -6.20 -9.12 -12.68
CA GLU A 209 -7.21 -10.17 -12.76
C GLU A 209 -8.51 -9.64 -13.35
N ILE A 210 -9.12 -10.42 -14.25
CA ILE A 210 -10.52 -10.23 -14.66
C ILE A 210 -11.37 -11.07 -13.71
N GLN A 211 -12.29 -10.44 -13.02
CA GLN A 211 -13.06 -11.05 -11.93
C GLN A 211 -14.56 -10.98 -12.22
N LEU A 212 -15.31 -11.90 -11.63
CA LEU A 212 -16.77 -11.97 -11.69
C LEU A 212 -17.33 -11.66 -10.29
N ILE A 213 -18.28 -10.72 -10.20
CA ILE A 213 -19.01 -10.48 -8.96
C ILE A 213 -20.05 -11.60 -8.77
N GLU A 214 -19.70 -12.65 -8.03
CA GLU A 214 -20.60 -13.79 -7.81
C GLU A 214 -21.70 -13.52 -6.77
N GLU A 215 -21.42 -12.66 -5.79
CA GLU A 215 -22.31 -12.38 -4.66
C GLU A 215 -22.21 -10.92 -4.22
N ILE A 216 -23.33 -10.39 -3.73
CA ILE A 216 -23.46 -9.05 -3.16
C ILE A 216 -24.02 -9.21 -1.74
N TYR A 217 -23.27 -8.74 -0.75
CA TYR A 217 -23.66 -8.82 0.66
C TYR A 217 -24.39 -7.57 1.15
N GLU A 218 -24.02 -6.41 0.61
CA GLU A 218 -24.59 -5.09 0.97
C GLU A 218 -25.13 -4.42 -0.31
N PRO A 219 -26.38 -4.68 -0.71
CA PRO A 219 -26.92 -4.21 -2.00
C PRO A 219 -26.89 -2.70 -2.16
N GLU A 220 -27.21 -1.94 -1.11
CA GLU A 220 -27.25 -0.47 -1.15
C GLU A 220 -25.85 0.13 -1.36
N VAL A 221 -24.82 -0.45 -0.74
CA VAL A 221 -23.41 -0.01 -0.91
C VAL A 221 -22.89 -0.41 -2.29
N ALA A 222 -23.24 -1.62 -2.75
CA ALA A 222 -22.86 -2.09 -4.07
C ALA A 222 -23.43 -1.18 -5.16
N GLU A 223 -24.69 -0.75 -5.06
CA GLU A 223 -25.31 0.20 -5.99
C GLU A 223 -24.54 1.53 -6.06
N ILE A 224 -24.12 2.08 -4.91
CA ILE A 224 -23.30 3.31 -4.84
C ILE A 224 -21.96 3.13 -5.56
N PHE A 225 -21.32 1.96 -5.41
CA PHE A 225 -20.07 1.63 -6.12
C PHE A 225 -20.29 1.19 -7.57
N GLY A 226 -21.55 1.12 -8.01
CA GLY A 226 -21.89 0.63 -9.33
C GLY A 226 -21.51 -0.84 -9.51
N LEU A 227 -21.67 -1.66 -8.48
CA LEU A 227 -21.40 -3.08 -8.50
C LEU A 227 -22.70 -3.87 -8.51
N GLU A 228 -22.74 -4.92 -9.33
CA GLU A 228 -23.91 -5.80 -9.43
C GLU A 228 -23.49 -7.26 -9.66
N LYS A 229 -24.35 -8.20 -9.23
CA LYS A 229 -24.09 -9.62 -9.43
C LYS A 229 -23.95 -9.97 -10.92
N GLY A 230 -23.00 -10.83 -11.23
CA GLY A 230 -22.65 -11.26 -12.58
C GLY A 230 -21.81 -10.27 -13.38
N GLN A 231 -21.48 -9.10 -12.82
CA GLN A 231 -20.64 -8.09 -13.48
C GLN A 231 -19.19 -8.53 -13.56
N ILE A 232 -18.53 -8.15 -14.65
CA ILE A 232 -17.09 -8.28 -14.81
C ILE A 232 -16.40 -7.05 -14.26
N THR A 233 -15.38 -7.28 -13.45
CA THR A 233 -14.47 -6.26 -12.92
C THR A 233 -13.03 -6.60 -13.31
N VAL A 234 -12.14 -5.62 -13.18
CA VAL A 234 -10.70 -5.84 -13.32
C VAL A 234 -9.98 -5.29 -12.10
N MET A 235 -9.21 -6.14 -11.43
CA MET A 235 -8.40 -5.76 -10.28
C MET A 235 -6.93 -5.65 -10.69
N ILE A 236 -6.28 -4.56 -10.30
CA ILE A 236 -4.86 -4.31 -10.54
C ILE A 236 -4.18 -4.20 -9.17
N HIS A 237 -3.25 -5.09 -8.89
CA HIS A 237 -2.44 -5.07 -7.67
C HIS A 237 -0.96 -4.88 -8.02
N THR A 238 -0.43 -3.69 -7.69
CA THR A 238 1.00 -3.37 -7.83
C THR A 238 1.35 -2.14 -6.99
N GLY A 239 2.64 -1.81 -6.92
CA GLY A 239 3.16 -0.70 -6.13
C GLY A 239 4.17 0.17 -6.87
N SER A 240 5.12 0.69 -6.10
CA SER A 240 6.17 1.61 -6.54
C SER A 240 7.37 0.91 -7.18
N ARG A 241 7.31 -0.42 -7.34
CA ARG A 241 8.33 -1.21 -8.04
C ARG A 241 9.70 -1.10 -7.35
N GLY A 242 10.78 -1.20 -8.12
CA GLY A 242 12.13 -1.05 -7.60
C GLY A 242 12.44 0.37 -7.07
N PHE A 243 11.62 1.37 -7.44
CA PHE A 243 11.78 2.74 -7.00
C PHE A 243 11.52 2.87 -5.49
N GLY A 244 10.33 2.50 -5.01
CA GLY A 244 10.03 2.60 -3.57
C GLY A 244 10.79 1.60 -2.71
N TYR A 245 11.12 0.41 -3.25
CA TYR A 245 12.04 -0.51 -2.59
C TYR A 245 13.35 0.19 -2.22
N GLN A 246 13.96 0.90 -3.17
CA GLN A 246 15.23 1.57 -2.94
C GLN A 246 15.07 2.76 -1.99
N VAL A 247 13.97 3.51 -2.07
CA VAL A 247 13.66 4.58 -1.10
C VAL A 247 13.60 4.03 0.33
N CYS A 248 12.93 2.89 0.54
CA CYS A 248 12.87 2.24 1.85
C CYS A 248 14.26 1.76 2.31
N ASP A 249 15.00 1.07 1.44
CA ASP A 249 16.35 0.56 1.72
C ASP A 249 17.34 1.67 2.13
N ASP A 250 17.38 2.76 1.35
CA ASP A 250 18.22 3.93 1.64
C ASP A 250 17.84 4.59 2.97
N SER A 251 16.54 4.69 3.23
CA SER A 251 16.01 5.33 4.44
C SER A 251 16.31 4.50 5.68
N LEU A 252 16.23 3.16 5.61
CA LEU A 252 16.56 2.28 6.73
C LEU A 252 17.99 2.48 7.25
N ILE A 253 18.96 2.76 6.37
CA ILE A 253 20.34 3.05 6.76
C ILE A 253 20.40 4.35 7.57
N THR A 254 19.70 5.39 7.11
CA THR A 254 19.63 6.69 7.79
C THR A 254 18.91 6.57 9.14
N MET A 255 17.79 5.84 9.18
CA MET A 255 16.98 5.64 10.39
C MET A 255 17.74 4.87 11.47
N GLN A 256 18.55 3.87 11.10
CA GLN A 256 19.39 3.15 12.08
C GLN A 256 20.40 4.08 12.78
N ARG A 257 20.92 5.09 12.09
CA ARG A 257 21.78 6.12 12.69
C ARG A 257 20.96 7.09 13.54
N ALA A 258 19.77 7.45 13.08
CA ALA A 258 18.86 8.34 13.79
C ALA A 258 18.42 7.77 15.16
N VAL A 259 18.14 6.46 15.23
CA VAL A 259 17.83 5.78 16.50
C VAL A 259 18.89 6.07 17.58
N ASN A 260 20.18 5.96 17.22
CA ASN A 260 21.28 6.26 18.16
C ASN A 260 21.38 7.77 18.45
N LYS A 261 21.29 8.61 17.42
CA LYS A 261 21.36 10.08 17.53
C LYS A 261 20.30 10.65 18.48
N TYR A 262 19.10 10.10 18.44
CA TYR A 262 17.95 10.55 19.24
C TYR A 262 17.74 9.72 20.51
N GLY A 263 18.60 8.75 20.81
CA GLY A 263 18.50 7.91 22.01
C GLY A 263 17.22 7.08 22.08
N ILE A 264 16.69 6.65 20.93
CA ILE A 264 15.44 5.88 20.87
C ILE A 264 15.74 4.42 21.27
N SER A 265 15.03 3.92 22.27
CA SER A 265 15.11 2.52 22.68
C SER A 265 14.14 1.68 21.85
N ILE A 266 14.67 0.75 21.05
CA ILE A 266 13.87 -0.21 20.27
C ILE A 266 14.30 -1.65 20.61
N PRO A 267 13.36 -2.59 20.77
CA PRO A 267 13.67 -3.98 21.07
C PRO A 267 14.21 -4.77 19.86
N ASP A 268 14.04 -4.23 18.65
CA ASP A 268 14.48 -4.83 17.40
C ASP A 268 15.09 -3.75 16.48
N ARG A 269 16.25 -4.03 15.90
CA ARG A 269 16.93 -3.13 14.95
C ARG A 269 16.11 -2.87 13.69
N GLN A 270 15.23 -3.78 13.31
CA GLN A 270 14.34 -3.61 12.15
C GLN A 270 13.25 -2.55 12.39
N LEU A 271 13.04 -2.11 13.64
CA LEU A 271 12.18 -0.96 13.99
C LEU A 271 12.90 0.39 13.88
N ALA A 272 13.95 0.46 13.07
CA ALA A 272 14.67 1.70 12.81
C ALA A 272 13.71 2.84 12.42
N CYS A 273 13.80 3.96 13.14
CA CYS A 273 12.88 5.08 13.03
C CYS A 273 13.57 6.40 13.40
N ALA A 274 12.89 7.51 13.16
CA ALA A 274 13.31 8.84 13.60
C ALA A 274 12.09 9.65 14.06
N PRO A 275 12.27 10.65 14.95
CA PRO A 275 11.19 11.56 15.29
C PRO A 275 10.60 12.20 14.03
N ILE A 276 9.28 12.31 13.94
CA ILE A 276 8.60 12.82 12.72
C ILE A 276 9.14 14.20 12.33
N ASN A 277 9.34 15.09 13.30
CA ASN A 277 9.81 16.45 13.09
C ASN A 277 11.35 16.58 12.95
N SER A 278 12.09 15.46 12.95
CA SER A 278 13.53 15.47 12.67
C SER A 278 13.83 15.63 11.18
N GLN A 279 15.07 16.01 10.83
CA GLN A 279 15.50 16.07 9.44
C GLN A 279 15.36 14.71 8.76
N GLU A 280 15.78 13.64 9.43
CA GLU A 280 15.70 12.27 8.93
C GLU A 280 14.25 11.79 8.74
N GLY A 281 13.36 12.14 9.68
CA GLY A 281 11.93 11.84 9.60
C GLY A 281 11.23 12.55 8.44
N GLN A 282 11.47 13.86 8.31
CA GLN A 282 10.92 14.67 7.22
C GLN A 282 11.46 14.24 5.85
N ASP A 283 12.77 13.99 5.74
CA ASP A 283 13.39 13.54 4.48
C ASP A 283 12.80 12.22 4.01
N TYR A 284 12.62 11.27 4.93
CA TYR A 284 11.96 10.01 4.60
C TYR A 284 10.50 10.20 4.20
N PHE A 285 9.72 11.00 4.93
CA PHE A 285 8.33 11.25 4.56
C PHE A 285 8.23 11.84 3.14
N GLN A 286 9.07 12.82 2.81
CA GLN A 286 9.08 13.43 1.48
C GLN A 286 9.49 12.45 0.37
N ALA A 287 10.44 11.55 0.65
CA ALA A 287 10.85 10.50 -0.29
C ALA A 287 9.78 9.40 -0.43
N MET A 288 9.13 9.02 0.67
CA MET A 288 8.02 8.06 0.69
C MET A 288 6.81 8.63 -0.08
N ALA A 289 6.48 9.91 0.07
CA ALA A 289 5.42 10.55 -0.71
C ALA A 289 5.74 10.54 -2.21
N ALA A 290 7.00 10.77 -2.59
CA ALA A 290 7.45 10.63 -3.98
C ALA A 290 7.29 9.19 -4.52
N ALA A 291 7.59 8.17 -3.71
CA ALA A 291 7.37 6.77 -4.07
C ALA A 291 5.89 6.39 -4.15
N ALA A 292 5.07 6.94 -3.26
CA ALA A 292 3.63 6.77 -3.32
C ALA A 292 3.06 7.34 -4.62
N ASN A 293 3.47 8.55 -5.00
CA ASN A 293 3.08 9.19 -6.24
C ASN A 293 3.48 8.39 -7.47
N TYR A 294 4.71 7.85 -7.48
CA TYR A 294 5.17 6.96 -8.53
C TYR A 294 4.27 5.71 -8.66
N ALA A 295 3.85 5.08 -7.55
CA ALA A 295 2.98 3.92 -7.58
C ALA A 295 1.58 4.23 -8.14
N TRP A 296 0.99 5.38 -7.78
CA TRP A 296 -0.29 5.80 -8.37
C TRP A 296 -0.18 6.10 -9.86
N ALA A 297 0.92 6.73 -10.30
CA ALA A 297 1.20 6.89 -11.73
C ALA A 297 1.32 5.53 -12.44
N ASN A 298 1.98 4.55 -11.80
CA ASN A 298 2.12 3.20 -12.31
C ASN A 298 0.76 2.53 -12.53
N ARG A 299 -0.10 2.52 -11.49
CA ARG A 299 -1.47 1.96 -11.58
C ARG A 299 -2.34 2.68 -12.61
N GLN A 300 -2.22 4.01 -12.72
CA GLN A 300 -2.93 4.81 -13.71
C GLN A 300 -2.54 4.43 -15.15
N CYS A 301 -1.25 4.26 -15.44
CA CYS A 301 -0.78 3.78 -16.75
C CYS A 301 -1.26 2.36 -17.06
N ILE A 302 -1.17 1.43 -16.10
CA ILE A 302 -1.63 0.04 -16.27
C ILE A 302 -3.14 -0.01 -16.53
N MET A 303 -3.92 0.80 -15.82
CA MET A 303 -5.35 0.91 -16.02
C MET A 303 -5.70 1.41 -17.42
N HIS A 304 -4.98 2.41 -17.93
CA HIS A 304 -5.17 2.91 -19.29
C HIS A 304 -4.95 1.80 -20.33
N TRP A 305 -3.87 1.03 -20.22
CA TRP A 305 -3.62 -0.10 -21.13
C TRP A 305 -4.58 -1.27 -20.94
N THR A 306 -5.11 -1.44 -19.73
CA THR A 306 -6.21 -2.39 -19.49
C THR A 306 -7.43 -2.01 -20.32
N ARG A 307 -7.79 -0.71 -20.34
CA ARG A 307 -8.87 -0.19 -21.20
C ARG A 307 -8.57 -0.47 -22.67
N GLU A 308 -7.39 -0.12 -23.17
CA GLU A 308 -7.02 -0.36 -24.58
C GLU A 308 -7.06 -1.85 -24.98
N ALA A 309 -6.65 -2.76 -24.08
CA ALA A 309 -6.71 -4.20 -24.33
C ALA A 309 -8.16 -4.68 -24.48
N PHE A 310 -9.07 -4.20 -23.63
CA PHE A 310 -10.50 -4.50 -23.73
C PHE A 310 -11.10 -3.90 -25.01
N GLU A 311 -10.76 -2.66 -25.35
CA GLU A 311 -11.23 -2.01 -26.58
C GLU A 311 -10.85 -2.80 -27.82
N LYS A 312 -9.59 -3.25 -27.88
CA LYS A 312 -9.06 -4.04 -29.00
C LYS A 312 -9.78 -5.37 -29.18
N ILE A 313 -10.04 -6.09 -28.09
CA ILE A 313 -10.62 -7.46 -28.15
C ILE A 313 -12.15 -7.43 -28.30
N LEU A 314 -12.82 -6.42 -27.74
CA LEU A 314 -14.27 -6.30 -27.76
C LEU A 314 -14.80 -5.41 -28.88
N GLY A 315 -13.95 -4.57 -29.50
CA GLY A 315 -14.34 -3.68 -30.60
C GLY A 315 -15.28 -2.56 -30.18
N LYS A 316 -15.26 -2.19 -28.89
CA LYS A 316 -16.09 -1.16 -28.26
C LYS A 316 -15.20 -0.24 -27.44
N SER A 317 -15.49 1.06 -27.36
CA SER A 317 -14.71 1.96 -26.52
C SER A 317 -14.85 1.60 -25.04
N ALA A 318 -13.81 1.84 -24.24
CA ALA A 318 -13.80 1.56 -22.81
C ALA A 318 -14.91 2.33 -22.07
N GLU A 319 -15.27 3.51 -22.58
CA GLU A 319 -16.40 4.31 -22.10
C GLU A 319 -17.74 3.59 -22.32
N SER A 320 -17.96 3.01 -23.51
CA SER A 320 -19.18 2.24 -23.82
C SER A 320 -19.23 0.88 -23.13
N LEU A 321 -18.08 0.37 -22.69
CA LEU A 321 -17.93 -0.81 -21.86
C LEU A 321 -18.06 -0.49 -20.37
N GLY A 322 -18.30 0.78 -20.00
CA GLY A 322 -18.46 1.21 -18.60
C GLY A 322 -17.22 1.00 -17.75
N MET A 323 -16.01 1.04 -18.34
CA MET A 323 -14.72 0.75 -17.66
C MET A 323 -14.28 1.88 -16.71
N ARG A 324 -15.04 2.09 -15.65
CA ARG A 324 -14.86 3.17 -14.66
C ARG A 324 -14.10 2.66 -13.44
N LEU A 325 -13.28 3.53 -12.86
CA LEU A 325 -12.60 3.26 -11.60
C LEU A 325 -13.63 3.26 -10.46
N VAL A 326 -13.68 2.17 -9.68
CA VAL A 326 -14.46 2.12 -8.44
C VAL A 326 -13.66 2.82 -7.35
N TYR A 327 -12.45 2.32 -7.07
CA TYR A 327 -11.52 2.96 -6.14
C TYR A 327 -10.08 2.45 -6.34
N ASP A 328 -9.10 3.24 -5.88
CA ASP A 328 -7.68 2.87 -5.76
C ASP A 328 -7.19 3.20 -4.36
N VAL A 329 -6.67 2.20 -3.64
CA VAL A 329 -6.25 2.29 -2.24
C VAL A 329 -4.86 1.71 -2.02
N ALA A 330 -4.06 2.40 -1.21
CA ALA A 330 -2.77 1.92 -0.72
C ALA A 330 -2.95 0.98 0.48
N HIS A 331 -2.10 -0.04 0.59
CA HIS A 331 -2.01 -0.85 1.83
C HIS A 331 -0.63 -0.83 2.48
N ASN A 332 0.36 -0.15 1.87
CA ASN A 332 1.69 0.08 2.42
C ASN A 332 1.99 1.57 2.42
N ILE A 333 1.59 2.30 3.45
CA ILE A 333 1.67 3.77 3.44
C ILE A 333 1.78 4.33 4.86
N ALA A 334 2.37 5.52 5.01
CA ALA A 334 2.20 6.34 6.20
C ALA A 334 1.49 7.63 5.87
N LYS A 335 0.51 8.02 6.69
CA LYS A 335 -0.31 9.20 6.47
C LYS A 335 -0.48 10.02 7.74
N PHE A 336 -0.51 11.34 7.58
CA PHE A 336 -0.89 12.24 8.66
C PHE A 336 -2.41 12.38 8.68
N GLU A 337 -3.02 11.95 9.77
CA GLU A 337 -4.48 11.90 9.95
C GLU A 337 -4.88 12.52 11.28
N GLU A 338 -6.12 13.01 11.39
CA GLU A 338 -6.71 13.44 12.65
C GLU A 338 -7.61 12.33 13.18
N HIS A 339 -7.34 11.86 14.41
CA HIS A 339 -8.11 10.81 15.07
C HIS A 339 -8.61 11.26 16.45
N LEU A 340 -9.70 10.67 16.92
CA LEU A 340 -10.19 10.85 18.29
C LEU A 340 -9.55 9.80 19.21
N ILE A 341 -8.66 10.26 20.09
CA ILE A 341 -7.97 9.42 21.08
C ILE A 341 -8.37 9.92 22.46
N GLU A 342 -9.06 9.06 23.22
CA GLU A 342 -9.58 9.39 24.56
C GLU A 342 -10.45 10.66 24.58
N GLY A 343 -11.22 10.87 23.49
CA GLY A 343 -12.10 12.04 23.33
C GLY A 343 -11.40 13.30 22.80
N ASN A 344 -10.07 13.28 22.66
CA ASN A 344 -9.30 14.41 22.14
C ASN A 344 -8.96 14.21 20.66
N LYS A 345 -9.05 15.28 19.87
CA LYS A 345 -8.52 15.30 18.50
C LYS A 345 -7.00 15.35 18.54
N VAL A 346 -6.36 14.34 17.96
CA VAL A 346 -4.90 14.22 17.92
C VAL A 346 -4.47 13.99 16.48
N LYS A 347 -3.45 14.73 16.03
CA LYS A 347 -2.80 14.50 14.75
C LYS A 347 -1.76 13.39 14.91
N VAL A 348 -1.87 12.36 14.10
CA VAL A 348 -1.02 11.17 14.16
C VAL A 348 -0.46 10.83 12.79
N CYS A 349 0.74 10.24 12.77
CA CYS A 349 1.28 9.51 11.63
C CYS A 349 0.84 8.05 11.73
N VAL A 350 -0.10 7.64 10.89
CA VAL A 350 -0.61 6.28 10.83
C VAL A 350 0.23 5.49 9.84
N HIS A 351 0.94 4.49 10.34
CA HIS A 351 1.68 3.51 9.56
C HIS A 351 0.74 2.34 9.25
N ARG A 352 0.58 2.00 7.97
CA ARG A 352 -0.13 0.82 7.51
C ARG A 352 0.80 -0.02 6.64
N LYS A 353 0.89 -1.30 6.95
CA LYS A 353 1.68 -2.28 6.18
C LYS A 353 0.86 -3.54 5.98
N GLY A 354 0.37 -3.73 4.76
CA GLY A 354 -0.67 -4.68 4.41
C GLY A 354 -1.97 -4.42 5.17
N ALA A 355 -2.39 -3.16 5.32
CA ALA A 355 -3.56 -2.80 6.11
C ALA A 355 -4.27 -1.53 5.63
#